data_AF-A0A7C8YSN9-F1
#
_entry.id   AF-A0A7C8YSN9-F1
#
_cell.length_a   1.000
_cell.length_b   1.000
_cell.length_c   1.000
_cell.angle_alpha   90.00
_cell.angle_beta   90.00
_cell.angle_gamma   90.00
#
_symmetry.space_group_name_H-M   'P 1'
#
loop_
_entity.id
_entity.type
_entity.pdbx_description
1 polymer ?
#
loop_
_entity_poly.entity_id
_entity_poly.type
_entity_poly.pdbx_seq_one_letter_code
_entity_poly.pdbx_strand_id
1 'polypeptide(L)'
;MWIIDTGSSDHMCRNTELFTTFLCLPKLIAVTIPNGKKEFVTHSGSMTVTKDLILHGVFYVLGFRYNMLSVSRLSNQDGCYAIFAPEHCIMKAPLVKKPQVLGELIGGLYLLQLSHIASSVVSAPG
;
A
#
# COMPACT_ATOMS: atom_id res chain seq x y z
N MET A 1 4.63 7.90 3.26
CA MET A 1 3.86 8.39 2.08
C MET A 1 3.66 7.24 1.12
N TRP A 2 2.44 7.08 0.59
CA TRP A 2 2.09 6.05 -0.38
C TRP A 2 1.63 6.68 -1.69
N ILE A 3 2.15 6.19 -2.82
CA ILE A 3 1.71 6.56 -4.15
C ILE A 3 0.69 5.52 -4.62
N ILE A 4 -0.47 5.97 -5.07
CA ILE A 4 -1.49 5.12 -5.68
C ILE A 4 -1.12 4.95 -7.16
N ASP A 5 -0.83 3.72 -7.57
CA ASP A 5 -0.25 3.44 -8.88
C ASP A 5 -0.96 2.29 -9.59
N THR A 6 -1.40 2.56 -10.83
CA THR A 6 -1.97 1.56 -11.74
C THR A 6 -0.89 0.79 -12.49
N GLY A 7 0.33 1.34 -12.60
CA GLY A 7 1.49 0.69 -13.23
C GLY A 7 2.24 -0.28 -12.33
N SER A 8 1.97 -0.30 -11.02
CA SER A 8 2.61 -1.23 -10.08
C SER A 8 1.90 -2.58 -10.06
N SER A 9 2.68 -3.67 -10.15
CA SER A 9 2.17 -5.04 -10.01
C SER A 9 1.84 -5.42 -8.56
N ASP A 10 2.53 -4.82 -7.59
CA ASP A 10 2.49 -5.23 -6.20
C ASP A 10 2.46 -4.03 -5.24
N HIS A 11 1.96 -4.26 -4.04
CA HIS A 11 2.17 -3.32 -2.93
C HIS A 11 3.62 -3.42 -2.49
N MET A 12 4.31 -2.29 -2.33
CA MET A 12 5.71 -2.27 -1.92
C MET A 12 5.93 -1.24 -0.81
N CYS A 13 6.69 -1.64 0.22
CA CYS A 13 7.04 -0.78 1.35
C CYS A 13 8.49 -1.02 1.76
N ARG A 14 9.17 0.02 2.22
CA ARG A 14 10.51 -0.09 2.82
C ARG A 14 10.50 -0.04 4.34
N ASN A 15 9.48 0.50 4.99
CA ASN A 15 9.48 0.61 6.44
C ASN A 15 8.88 -0.64 7.08
N THR A 16 9.72 -1.43 7.76
CA THR A 16 9.32 -2.64 8.51
C THR A 16 8.37 -2.33 9.67
N GLU A 17 8.44 -1.14 10.28
CA GLU A 17 7.61 -0.76 11.42
C GLU A 17 6.13 -0.62 11.06
N LEU A 18 5.82 -0.46 9.77
CA LEU A 18 4.45 -0.31 9.29
C LEU A 18 3.77 -1.67 9.05
N PHE A 19 4.49 -2.79 9.20
CA PHE A 19 3.96 -4.13 9.02
C PHE A 19 3.29 -4.66 10.29
N THR A 20 2.06 -5.14 10.16
CA THR A 20 1.35 -5.87 11.24
C THR A 20 1.66 -7.36 11.20
N THR A 21 2.02 -7.89 10.03
CA THR A 21 2.63 -9.21 9.89
C THR A 21 3.87 -9.09 9.01
N PHE A 22 4.91 -9.86 9.30
CA PHE A 22 6.15 -9.82 8.52
C PHE A 22 6.73 -11.23 8.41
N LEU A 23 6.55 -11.84 7.24
CA LEU A 23 6.84 -13.25 7.03
C LEU A 23 7.91 -13.41 5.94
N CYS A 24 8.84 -14.34 6.18
CA CYS A 24 9.78 -14.77 5.17
C CYS A 24 9.05 -15.52 4.05
N LEU A 25 9.34 -15.19 2.81
CA LEU A 25 8.78 -15.86 1.64
C LEU A 25 9.48 -17.21 1.43
N PRO A 26 8.76 -18.25 1.00
CA PRO A 26 9.35 -19.57 0.76
C PRO A 26 10.32 -19.57 -0.44
N LYS A 27 10.24 -18.55 -1.30
CA LYS A 27 11.12 -18.34 -2.46
C LYS A 27 11.41 -16.86 -2.62
N LEU A 28 12.62 -16.54 -3.08
CA LEU A 28 12.99 -15.18 -3.49
C LEU A 28 12.14 -14.75 -4.69
N ILE A 29 11.55 -13.57 -4.61
CA ILE A 29 10.82 -12.95 -5.72
C ILE A 29 11.69 -11.83 -6.28
N ALA A 30 11.96 -11.88 -7.58
CA ALA A 30 12.64 -10.79 -8.27
C ALA A 30 11.61 -9.74 -8.70
N VAL A 31 11.80 -8.50 -8.27
CA VAL A 31 10.97 -7.36 -8.67
C VAL A 31 11.82 -6.33 -9.41
N THR A 32 11.20 -5.63 -10.37
CA THR A 32 11.84 -4.47 -11.01
C THR A 32 11.23 -3.21 -10.41
N ILE A 33 12.05 -2.37 -9.81
CA ILE A 33 11.60 -1.12 -9.19
C ILE A 33 11.65 0.04 -10.22
N PRO A 34 11.03 1.21 -9.96
CA PRO A 34 10.86 2.27 -10.95
C PRO A 34 12.15 2.83 -11.57
N ASN A 35 13.30 2.69 -10.92
CA ASN A 35 14.59 3.08 -11.50
C ASN A 35 15.20 2.02 -12.44
N GLY A 36 14.45 0.95 -12.76
CA GLY A 36 14.87 -0.15 -13.62
C GLY A 36 15.74 -1.21 -12.92
N LYS A 37 16.14 -0.99 -11.66
CA LYS A 37 16.93 -1.97 -10.90
C LYS A 37 16.08 -3.20 -10.55
N LYS A 38 16.70 -4.36 -10.58
CA LYS A 38 16.14 -5.60 -10.03
C LYS A 38 16.51 -5.73 -8.57
N GLU A 39 15.52 -6.01 -7.73
CA GLU A 39 15.67 -6.27 -6.30
C GLU A 39 15.06 -7.64 -5.97
N PHE A 40 15.58 -8.29 -4.94
CA PHE A 40 15.04 -9.55 -4.44
C PHE A 40 14.23 -9.32 -3.17
N VAL A 41 12.96 -9.70 -3.20
CA VAL A 41 12.05 -9.67 -2.06
C VAL A 41 12.19 -10.99 -1.30
N THR A 42 12.54 -10.86 -0.02
CA THR A 42 12.65 -11.96 0.93
C THR A 42 11.46 -12.03 1.88
N HIS A 43 10.75 -10.92 2.07
CA HIS A 43 9.68 -10.81 3.06
C HIS A 43 8.43 -10.16 2.47
N SER A 44 7.28 -10.64 2.94
CA SER A 44 5.97 -10.09 2.63
C SER A 44 5.13 -10.05 3.90
N GLY A 45 4.14 -9.16 3.91
CA GLY A 45 3.29 -9.03 5.08
C GLY A 45 2.01 -8.26 4.83
N SER A 46 1.28 -8.04 5.93
CA SER A 46 0.11 -7.19 5.97
C SER A 46 0.44 -5.88 6.66
N MET A 47 -0.28 -4.83 6.30
CA MET A 47 -0.10 -3.49 6.84
C MET A 47 -1.46 -2.82 7.05
N THR A 48 -1.70 -2.30 8.25
CA THR A 48 -2.85 -1.42 8.48
C THR A 48 -2.45 -0.01 8.10
N VAL A 49 -3.00 0.51 7.00
CA VAL A 49 -2.63 1.82 6.45
C VAL A 49 -3.55 2.92 6.96
N THR A 50 -4.85 2.59 7.11
CA THR A 50 -5.85 3.39 7.84
C THR A 50 -6.75 2.45 8.63
N LYS A 51 -7.62 2.98 9.50
CA LYS A 51 -8.62 2.16 10.21
C LYS A 51 -9.45 1.27 9.28
N ASP A 52 -9.76 1.76 8.09
CA ASP A 52 -10.62 1.07 7.12
C ASP A 52 -9.84 0.44 5.95
N LEU A 53 -8.49 0.43 5.99
CA LEU A 53 -7.67 -0.08 4.90
C LEU A 53 -6.51 -0.92 5.43
N ILE A 54 -6.59 -2.22 5.16
CA ILE A 54 -5.52 -3.18 5.39
C ILE A 54 -5.03 -3.63 4.02
N LEU A 55 -3.72 -3.55 3.80
CA LEU A 55 -3.08 -4.09 2.61
C LEU A 55 -2.48 -5.46 2.94
N HIS A 56 -2.80 -6.46 2.14
CA HIS A 56 -2.22 -7.80 2.24
C HIS A 56 -1.16 -8.05 1.16
N GLY A 57 -0.19 -8.91 1.49
CA GLY A 57 0.83 -9.32 0.53
C GLY A 57 1.74 -8.16 0.08
N VAL A 58 2.03 -7.24 1.00
CA VAL A 58 2.95 -6.12 0.75
C VAL A 58 4.38 -6.62 0.77
N PHE A 59 5.13 -6.34 -0.30
CA PHE A 59 6.54 -6.69 -0.41
C PHE A 59 7.43 -5.69 0.33
N TYR A 60 8.38 -6.23 1.08
CA TYR A 60 9.46 -5.45 1.65
C TYR A 60 10.57 -5.23 0.63
N VAL A 61 10.81 -3.97 0.27
CA VAL A 61 11.80 -3.61 -0.77
C VAL A 61 12.73 -2.51 -0.26
N LEU A 62 13.97 -2.87 0.05
CA LEU A 62 15.01 -1.96 0.56
C LEU A 62 15.34 -0.81 -0.40
N GLY A 63 15.25 -1.05 -1.71
CA GLY A 63 15.62 -0.09 -2.76
C GLY A 63 14.64 1.07 -2.95
N PHE A 64 13.49 1.08 -2.26
CA PHE A 64 12.44 2.07 -2.49
C PHE A 64 12.59 3.32 -1.61
N ARG A 65 12.25 4.49 -2.16
CA ARG A 65 12.13 5.76 -1.41
C ARG A 65 10.70 6.06 -0.97
N TYR A 66 9.71 5.51 -1.67
CA TYR A 66 8.28 5.73 -1.43
C TYR A 66 7.54 4.40 -1.34
N ASN A 67 6.42 4.35 -0.63
CA ASN A 67 5.60 3.14 -0.63
C ASN A 67 4.66 3.16 -1.84
N MET A 68 4.38 2.01 -2.43
CA MET A 68 3.54 1.88 -3.62
C MET A 68 2.29 1.09 -3.28
N LEU A 69 1.14 1.67 -3.56
CA LEU A 69 -0.14 0.98 -3.54
C LEU A 69 -0.47 0.56 -4.98
N SER A 70 -0.40 -0.75 -5.26
CA SER A 70 -0.89 -1.29 -6.52
C SER A 70 -2.42 -1.31 -6.54
N VAL A 71 -3.01 -0.61 -7.51
CA VAL A 71 -4.48 -0.59 -7.70
C VAL A 71 -5.00 -1.98 -8.04
N SER A 72 -4.29 -2.75 -8.87
CA SER A 72 -4.73 -4.09 -9.26
C SER A 72 -4.77 -5.05 -8.07
N ARG A 73 -3.80 -4.96 -7.15
CA ARG A 73 -3.80 -5.77 -5.92
C ARG A 73 -4.92 -5.36 -4.97
N LEU A 74 -5.11 -4.07 -4.75
CA LEU A 74 -6.19 -3.56 -3.89
C LEU A 74 -7.57 -3.97 -4.43
N SER A 75 -7.81 -3.78 -5.74
CA SER A 75 -9.07 -4.15 -6.38
C SER A 75 -9.37 -5.64 -6.30
N ASN A 76 -8.35 -6.49 -6.48
CA ASN A 76 -8.52 -7.94 -6.36
C ASN A 76 -8.74 -8.41 -4.92
N GLN A 77 -8.20 -7.70 -3.93
CA GLN A 77 -8.38 -8.01 -2.52
C GLN A 77 -9.82 -7.78 -2.06
N ASP A 78 -10.35 -6.58 -2.33
CA ASP A 78 -11.62 -6.12 -1.73
C ASP A 78 -12.78 -6.04 -2.75
N GLY A 79 -12.55 -6.49 -3.99
CA GLY A 79 -13.50 -6.36 -5.10
C GLY A 79 -13.86 -4.91 -5.41
N CYS A 80 -12.96 -3.97 -5.07
CA CYS A 80 -13.19 -2.54 -5.16
C CYS A 80 -12.67 -1.93 -6.46
N TYR A 81 -13.11 -0.72 -6.76
CA TYR A 81 -12.69 0.06 -7.93
C TYR A 81 -12.04 1.35 -7.45
N ALA A 82 -10.92 1.72 -8.08
CA ALA A 82 -10.32 3.04 -7.94
C ALA A 82 -10.78 3.95 -9.10
N ILE A 83 -11.25 5.15 -8.77
CA ILE A 83 -11.65 6.19 -9.72
C ILE A 83 -10.68 7.35 -9.56
N PHE A 84 -9.95 7.67 -10.63
CA PHE A 84 -9.04 8.81 -10.67
C PHE A 84 -9.78 10.03 -11.23
N ALA A 85 -10.14 10.96 -10.33
CA ALA A 85 -10.75 12.24 -10.64
C ALA A 85 -9.69 13.35 -10.59
N PRO A 86 -9.93 14.54 -11.19
CA PRO A 86 -8.90 15.58 -11.36
C PRO A 86 -8.11 15.97 -10.11
N GLU A 87 -8.69 15.85 -8.92
CA GLU A 87 -8.05 16.23 -7.65
C GLU A 87 -7.94 15.07 -6.65
N HIS A 88 -8.65 13.96 -6.88
CA HIS A 88 -8.80 12.89 -5.90
C HIS A 88 -8.79 11.51 -6.55
N CYS A 89 -8.25 10.53 -5.84
CA CYS A 89 -8.50 9.12 -6.08
C CYS A 89 -9.59 8.65 -5.13
N ILE A 90 -10.63 8.01 -5.65
CA ILE A 90 -11.79 7.54 -4.89
C ILE A 90 -11.85 6.01 -4.97
N MET A 91 -12.00 5.36 -3.83
CA MET A 91 -12.26 3.93 -3.74
C MET A 91 -13.77 3.67 -3.59
N LYS A 92 -14.30 2.76 -4.40
CA LYS A 92 -15.67 2.28 -4.32
C LYS A 92 -15.67 0.76 -4.18
N ALA A 93 -16.14 0.25 -3.04
CA ALA A 93 -16.30 -1.18 -2.80
C ALA A 93 -17.79 -1.59 -2.82
N PRO A 94 -18.14 -2.83 -3.18
CA PRO A 94 -19.54 -3.27 -3.34
C PRO A 94 -20.39 -3.09 -2.08
N LEU A 95 -19.80 -3.28 -0.91
CA LEU A 95 -20.49 -3.21 0.38
C LEU A 95 -20.52 -1.80 0.98
N VAL A 96 -19.80 -0.84 0.39
CA VAL A 96 -19.65 0.50 0.94
C VAL A 96 -20.64 1.45 0.24
N LYS A 97 -21.62 1.96 1.00
CA LYS A 97 -22.69 2.82 0.47
C LYS A 97 -22.17 4.16 -0.07
N LYS A 98 -21.08 4.69 0.48
CA LYS A 98 -20.49 5.97 0.08
C LYS A 98 -19.06 5.76 -0.41
N PRO A 99 -18.69 6.23 -1.62
CA PRO A 99 -17.31 6.18 -2.06
C PRO A 99 -16.39 6.87 -1.05
N GLN A 100 -15.21 6.30 -0.82
CA GLN A 100 -14.22 6.84 0.11
C GLN A 100 -13.12 7.53 -0.68
N VAL A 101 -12.68 8.70 -0.21
CA VAL A 101 -11.47 9.31 -0.74
C VAL A 101 -10.30 8.44 -0.33
N LEU A 102 -9.64 7.86 -1.32
CA LEU A 102 -8.43 7.05 -1.12
C LEU A 102 -7.21 7.95 -1.07
N GLY A 103 -7.16 9.00 -1.89
CA GLY A 103 -6.02 9.91 -1.95
C GLY A 103 -6.29 11.19 -2.70
N GLU A 104 -5.30 12.07 -2.71
CA GLU A 104 -5.34 13.41 -3.32
C GLU A 104 -4.23 13.56 -4.37
N LEU A 105 -4.49 14.34 -5.42
CA LEU A 105 -3.48 14.68 -6.42
C LEU A 105 -2.55 15.77 -5.87
N ILE A 106 -1.28 15.42 -5.67
CA ILE A 106 -0.25 16.31 -5.16
C ILE A 106 0.98 16.19 -6.05
N GLY A 107 1.38 17.29 -6.69
CA GLY A 107 2.58 17.32 -7.54
C GLY A 107 2.52 16.33 -8.72
N GLY A 108 1.33 16.08 -9.27
CA GLY A 108 1.12 15.14 -10.38
C GLY A 108 1.01 13.67 -9.97
N LEU A 109 1.02 13.35 -8.67
CA LEU A 109 0.87 12.00 -8.14
C LEU A 109 -0.35 11.90 -7.22
N TYR A 110 -1.08 10.79 -7.29
CA TYR A 110 -2.13 10.51 -6.33
C TYR A 110 -1.51 9.90 -5.06
N LEU A 111 -1.58 10.65 -3.96
CA LEU A 111 -1.02 10.24 -2.67
C LEU A 111 -2.12 9.77 -1.75
N LEU A 112 -1.91 8.61 -1.13
CA LEU A 112 -2.88 8.03 -0.20
C LEU A 112 -3.12 8.96 0.99
N GLN A 113 -4.39 9.17 1.32
CA GLN A 113 -4.79 9.97 2.47
C GLN A 113 -4.67 9.12 3.75
N LEU A 114 -3.69 9.45 4.60
CA LEU A 114 -3.39 8.72 5.84
C LEU A 114 -4.14 9.26 7.07
N SER A 115 -5.17 10.10 6.92
CA SER A 115 -5.75 10.92 7.99
C SER A 115 -6.42 10.16 9.15
N HIS A 116 -6.34 8.82 9.19
CA HIS A 116 -6.77 8.00 10.33
C HIS A 116 -5.84 6.80 10.56
N ILE A 117 -4.53 7.03 10.74
CA ILE A 117 -3.66 6.00 11.35
C ILE A 117 -4.18 5.76 12.77
N ALA A 118 -4.61 4.53 13.08
CA ALA A 118 -4.83 4.14 14.45
C ALA A 118 -3.48 4.16 15.17
N SER A 119 -3.28 5.13 16.05
CA SER A 119 -2.16 5.10 17.01
C SER A 119 -2.37 3.94 17.97
N SER A 120 -1.93 2.72 17.60
CA SER A 120 -1.67 1.69 18.60
C SER A 120 -0.34 2.03 19.25
N VAL A 121 -0.44 2.68 20.40
CA VAL A 121 0.64 2.86 21.37
C VAL A 121 1.16 1.46 21.73
N VAL A 122 2.42 1.17 21.38
CA VAL A 122 3.12 0.02 21.97
C VAL A 122 3.69 0.49 23.29
N SER A 123 3.03 0.12 24.39
CA SER A 123 3.64 0.14 25.72
C SER A 123 4.73 -0.93 25.75
N ALA A 124 5.97 -0.51 26.00
CA ALA A 124 7.10 -1.43 26.23
C ALA A 124 6.84 -2.35 27.44
N PRO A 125 7.33 -3.59 27.44
CA PRO A 125 7.27 -4.43 28.64
C PRO A 125 8.29 -3.92 29.67
N GLY A 126 7.80 -3.70 30.89
CA GLY A 126 8.62 -3.59 32.10
C GLY A 126 8.92 -4.95 32.69
#